data_AF-A0A1S1P1Q8-F1
#
_entry.id   AF-A0A1S1P1Q8-F1
#
_cell.length_a   1.000
_cell.length_b   1.000
_cell.length_c   1.000
_cell.angle_alpha   90.00
_cell.angle_beta   90.00
_cell.angle_gamma   90.00
#
_symmetry.space_group_name_H-M   'P 1'
#
loop_
_entity.id
_entity.type
_entity.pdbx_description
1 polymer ?
#
loop_
_entity_poly.entity_id
_entity_poly.type
_entity_poly.pdbx_seq_one_letter_code
_entity_poly.pdbx_strand_id
1 'polypeptide(L)'
;MAVAALVVAPVGLVEAGADLFTPATLATGLVIAVLSSALPYSLEMFALTRLPRLAFGVLMSLEPAVAAVAALALLGERLTPVQGGAIACIVAASAGITLANRRSGSRRQEPKDVG
;
A
#
# COMPACT_ATOMS: atom_id res chain seq x y z
N MET A 1 -13.08 -0.71 8.09
CA MET A 1 -13.25 -2.05 8.67
C MET A 1 -14.69 -2.36 9.07
N ALA A 2 -15.39 -1.55 9.88
CA ALA A 2 -16.77 -1.87 10.32
C ALA A 2 -17.79 -2.07 9.19
N VAL A 3 -17.81 -1.18 8.18
CA VAL A 3 -18.73 -1.31 7.04
C VAL A 3 -18.41 -2.56 6.21
N ALA A 4 -17.13 -2.83 5.94
CA ALA A 4 -16.70 -4.04 5.22
C ALA A 4 -17.08 -5.31 6.00
N ALA A 5 -16.88 -5.33 7.31
CA ALA A 5 -17.28 -6.44 8.17
C ALA A 5 -18.80 -6.66 8.11
N LEU A 6 -19.61 -5.60 8.14
CA LEU A 6 -21.07 -5.71 8.06
C LEU A 6 -21.54 -6.34 6.73
N VAL A 7 -20.83 -6.08 5.64
CA VAL A 7 -21.15 -6.60 4.30
C VAL A 7 -20.65 -8.03 4.12
N VAL A 8 -19.44 -8.34 4.59
CA VAL A 8 -18.79 -9.65 4.37
C VAL A 8 -19.17 -10.70 5.42
N ALA A 9 -19.41 -10.29 6.68
CA ALA A 9 -19.78 -11.20 7.76
C ALA A 9 -21.01 -12.08 7.45
N PRO A 10 -22.15 -11.58 6.91
CA PRO A 10 -23.27 -12.45 6.59
C PRO A 10 -22.95 -13.48 5.51
N VAL A 11 -22.13 -13.13 4.51
CA VAL A 11 -21.68 -14.07 3.47
C VAL A 11 -20.82 -15.16 4.08
N GLY A 12 -19.83 -14.79 4.89
CA GLY A 12 -18.99 -15.76 5.59
C GLY A 12 -19.82 -16.67 6.51
N LEU A 13 -20.78 -16.11 7.23
CA LEU A 13 -21.65 -16.86 8.16
C LEU A 13 -22.50 -17.90 7.43
N VAL A 14 -22.97 -17.60 6.21
CA VAL A 14 -23.71 -18.54 5.37
C VAL A 14 -22.80 -19.67 4.86
N GLU A 15 -21.55 -19.34 4.51
CA GLU A 15 -20.63 -20.27 3.86
C GLU A 15 -19.91 -21.20 4.85
N ALA A 16 -19.47 -20.68 6.00
CA ALA A 16 -18.70 -21.41 7.01
C ALA A 16 -19.47 -21.69 8.32
N GLY A 17 -20.63 -21.07 8.54
CA GLY A 17 -21.50 -21.36 9.68
C GLY A 17 -20.81 -21.17 11.04
N ALA A 18 -20.95 -22.17 11.94
CA ALA A 18 -20.36 -22.15 13.27
C ALA A 18 -18.82 -22.27 13.26
N ASP A 19 -18.22 -22.73 12.15
CA ASP A 19 -16.78 -22.97 12.06
C ASP A 19 -15.96 -21.67 12.04
N LEU A 20 -16.60 -20.56 11.67
CA LEU A 20 -16.06 -19.20 11.79
C LEU A 20 -15.77 -18.78 13.23
N PHE A 21 -16.50 -19.33 14.20
CA PHE A 21 -16.33 -19.00 15.62
C PHE A 21 -15.35 -19.91 16.33
N THR A 22 -14.67 -20.81 15.61
CA THR A 22 -13.60 -21.58 16.22
C THR A 22 -12.44 -20.67 16.64
N PRO A 23 -11.78 -20.95 17.78
CA PRO A 23 -10.68 -20.12 18.27
C PRO A 23 -9.54 -19.98 17.26
N ALA A 24 -9.29 -21.04 16.47
CA ALA A 24 -8.24 -21.05 15.45
C ALA A 24 -8.54 -20.09 14.29
N THR A 25 -9.78 -20.07 13.79
CA THR A 25 -10.21 -19.18 12.70
C THR A 25 -10.21 -17.72 13.16
N LEU A 26 -10.70 -17.45 14.37
CA LEU A 26 -10.65 -16.11 14.96
C LEU A 26 -9.22 -15.62 15.19
N ALA A 27 -8.33 -16.47 15.71
CA ALA A 27 -6.93 -16.13 15.91
C ALA A 27 -6.23 -15.81 14.58
N THR A 28 -6.46 -16.62 13.55
CA THR A 28 -5.88 -16.41 12.22
C THR A 28 -6.42 -15.13 11.57
N GLY A 29 -7.73 -14.89 11.65
CA GLY A 29 -8.37 -13.66 11.18
C GLY A 29 -7.84 -12.41 11.89
N LEU A 30 -7.61 -12.50 13.20
CA LEU A 30 -7.00 -11.42 13.99
C LEU A 30 -5.57 -11.12 13.53
N VAL A 31 -4.75 -12.15 13.30
CA VAL A 31 -3.38 -11.98 12.79
C VAL A 31 -3.40 -11.29 11.43
N ILE A 32 -4.24 -11.74 10.51
CA ILE A 32 -4.39 -11.12 9.18
C ILE A 32 -4.81 -9.65 9.31
N ALA A 33 -5.80 -9.35 10.14
CA ALA A 33 -6.30 -8.00 10.36
C ALA A 33 -5.23 -7.05 10.93
N VAL A 34 -4.43 -7.53 11.89
CA VAL A 34 -3.34 -6.76 12.48
C VAL A 34 -2.25 -6.50 11.44
N LEU A 35 -1.79 -7.54 10.74
CA LEU A 35 -0.71 -7.43 9.78
C LEU A 35 -1.09 -6.60 8.56
N SER A 36 -2.33 -6.69 8.08
CA SER A 36 -2.78 -6.01 6.86
C SER A 36 -3.25 -4.58 7.07
N SER A 37 -3.60 -4.18 8.30
CA SER A 37 -4.19 -2.85 8.53
C SER A 37 -3.60 -2.12 9.72
N ALA A 38 -3.58 -2.74 10.91
CA ALA A 38 -3.08 -2.05 12.10
C ALA A 38 -1.59 -1.74 11.99
N LEU A 39 -0.79 -2.69 11.51
CA LEU A 39 0.65 -2.55 11.35
C LEU A 39 1.03 -1.53 10.26
N PRO A 40 0.53 -1.63 9.01
CA PRO A 40 0.83 -0.65 7.98
C PRO A 40 0.33 0.75 8.36
N TYR A 41 -0.87 0.88 8.94
CA TYR A 41 -1.39 2.19 9.38
C TYR A 41 -0.55 2.80 10.51
N SER A 42 -0.03 1.97 11.42
CA SER A 42 0.86 2.43 12.48
C SER A 42 2.20 2.92 11.92
N LEU A 43 2.77 2.18 10.96
CA LEU A 43 3.98 2.60 10.24
C LEU A 43 3.72 3.88 9.44
N GLU A 44 2.53 4.02 8.89
CA GLU A 44 2.09 5.19 8.14
C GLU A 44 2.03 6.44 9.04
N MET A 45 1.38 6.36 10.20
CA MET A 45 1.35 7.42 11.20
C MET A 45 2.75 7.75 11.76
N PHE A 46 3.62 6.74 11.93
CA PHE A 46 4.99 6.93 12.39
C PHE A 46 5.87 7.58 11.31
N ALA A 47 5.63 7.27 10.03
CA ALA A 47 6.31 7.90 8.90
C ALA A 47 5.93 9.37 8.75
N LEU A 48 4.64 9.73 8.95
CA LEU A 48 4.16 11.11 8.88
C LEU A 48 4.79 12.04 9.93
N THR A 49 5.22 11.50 11.06
CA THR A 49 5.87 12.27 12.13
C THR A 49 7.38 12.46 11.93
N ARG A 50 8.03 11.69 11.03
CA ARG A 50 9.49 11.73 10.85
C ARG A 50 9.99 11.97 9.41
N LEU A 51 9.14 11.83 8.39
CA LEU A 51 9.54 12.01 6.99
C LEU A 51 8.92 13.28 6.36
N PRO A 52 9.67 14.02 5.51
CA PRO A 52 9.10 15.09 4.69
C PRO A 52 8.01 14.49 3.77
N ARG A 53 6.85 15.17 3.65
CA ARG A 53 5.63 14.72 2.91
C ARG A 53 5.89 14.09 1.52
N LEU A 54 7.01 14.43 0.90
CA LEU A 54 7.47 13.92 -0.38
C LEU A 54 7.95 12.45 -0.35
N ALA A 55 8.65 12.02 0.71
CA ALA A 55 9.13 10.63 0.82
C ALA A 55 7.97 9.64 1.05
N PHE A 56 6.95 10.09 1.77
CA PHE A 56 5.72 9.35 2.02
C PHE A 56 4.88 9.18 0.75
N GLY A 57 4.78 10.22 -0.08
CA GLY A 57 4.12 10.14 -1.39
C GLY A 57 4.81 9.19 -2.36
N VAL A 58 6.14 9.07 -2.30
CA VAL A 58 6.92 8.09 -3.08
C VAL A 58 6.74 6.67 -2.53
N LEU A 59 6.71 6.48 -1.20
CA LEU A 59 6.39 5.19 -0.59
C LEU A 59 4.98 4.71 -0.95
N MET A 60 3.98 5.59 -0.93
CA MET A 60 2.61 5.33 -1.39
C MET A 60 2.54 4.99 -2.88
N SER A 61 3.34 5.64 -3.74
CA SER A 61 3.39 5.31 -5.17
C SER A 61 4.18 4.02 -5.48
N LEU A 62 4.94 3.52 -4.50
CA LEU A 62 5.69 2.26 -4.60
C LEU A 62 4.88 1.04 -4.13
N GLU A 63 3.78 1.26 -3.41
CA GLU A 63 2.86 0.20 -2.95
C GLU A 63 2.43 -0.76 -4.07
N PRO A 64 2.04 -0.31 -5.27
CA PRO A 64 1.63 -1.21 -6.35
C PRO A 64 2.80 -2.03 -6.91
N ALA A 65 4.02 -1.47 -6.90
CA ALA A 65 5.21 -2.17 -7.37
C ALA A 65 5.61 -3.29 -6.40
N VAL A 66 5.55 -3.01 -5.08
CA VAL A 66 5.82 -4.02 -4.05
C VAL A 66 4.74 -5.11 -4.05
N ALA A 67 3.46 -4.72 -4.17
CA ALA A 67 2.36 -5.67 -4.29
C ALA A 67 2.52 -6.59 -5.52
N ALA A 68 2.94 -6.04 -6.66
CA ALA A 68 3.20 -6.82 -7.88
C ALA A 68 4.38 -7.79 -7.72
N VAL A 69 5.48 -7.38 -7.08
CA VAL A 69 6.63 -8.26 -6.80
C VAL A 69 6.26 -9.36 -5.82
N ALA A 70 5.52 -9.04 -4.76
CA ALA A 70 5.03 -10.02 -3.79
C ALA A 70 4.07 -11.02 -4.45
N ALA A 71 3.15 -10.56 -5.30
CA ALA A 71 2.25 -11.42 -6.07
C ALA A 71 3.02 -12.34 -7.02
N LEU A 72 4.03 -11.82 -7.74
CA LEU A 72 4.87 -12.63 -8.62
C LEU A 72 5.63 -13.72 -7.84
N ALA A 73 6.17 -13.37 -6.66
CA ALA A 73 6.95 -14.28 -5.82
C ALA A 73 6.08 -15.34 -5.12
N LEU A 74 4.88 -14.99 -4.67
CA LEU A 74 4.00 -15.87 -3.89
C LEU A 74 3.05 -16.71 -4.75
N LEU A 75 2.57 -16.18 -5.88
CA LEU A 75 1.52 -16.81 -6.69
C LEU A 75 2.06 -17.59 -7.90
N GLY A 76 3.28 -17.31 -8.36
CA GLY A 76 3.91 -18.03 -9.48
C GLY A 76 3.20 -17.91 -10.83
N GLU A 77 2.23 -16.99 -10.97
CA GLU A 77 1.44 -16.82 -12.19
C GLU A 77 2.30 -16.30 -13.35
N ARG A 78 2.16 -16.94 -14.52
CA ARG A 78 2.68 -16.42 -15.78
C ARG A 78 1.85 -15.19 -16.18
N LEU A 79 2.34 -14.03 -15.75
CA LEU A 79 1.79 -12.70 -16.05
C LEU A 79 1.34 -12.61 -17.51
N THR A 80 0.04 -12.40 -17.71
CA THR A 80 -0.50 -12.06 -19.03
C THR A 80 0.11 -10.73 -19.51
N PRO A 81 0.32 -10.53 -20.82
CA PRO A 81 0.99 -9.33 -21.35
C PRO A 81 0.32 -8.01 -20.93
N VAL A 82 -0.98 -8.04 -20.61
CA VAL A 82 -1.74 -6.90 -20.10
C VAL A 82 -1.33 -6.51 -18.67
N GLN A 83 -1.07 -7.48 -17.78
CA GLN A 83 -0.55 -7.19 -16.43
C GLN A 83 0.87 -6.63 -16.48
N GLY A 84 1.73 -7.15 -17.37
CA GLY A 84 3.07 -6.60 -17.59
C GLY A 84 3.02 -5.13 -18.03
N GLY A 85 2.08 -4.80 -18.94
CA GLY A 85 1.83 -3.42 -19.37
C GLY A 85 1.36 -2.50 -18.24
N ALA A 86 0.45 -2.98 -17.38
CA ALA A 86 -0.04 -2.22 -16.22
C ALA A 86 1.09 -1.91 -15.23
N ILE A 87 1.93 -2.89 -14.90
CA ILE A 87 3.09 -2.72 -14.01
C ILE A 87 4.09 -1.73 -14.63
N ALA A 88 4.42 -1.90 -15.91
CA ALA A 88 5.34 -1.00 -16.61
C ALA A 88 4.84 0.46 -16.62
N CYS A 89 3.53 0.67 -16.80
CA CYS A 89 2.91 1.99 -16.77
C CYS A 89 3.02 2.63 -15.38
N ILE A 90 2.76 1.87 -14.31
CA ILE A 90 2.88 2.36 -12.93
C ILE A 90 4.34 2.69 -12.60
N VAL A 91 5.29 1.83 -12.97
CA VAL A 91 6.73 2.07 -12.77
C VAL A 91 7.18 3.31 -13.54
N ALA A 92 6.75 3.48 -14.79
CA ALA A 92 7.07 4.66 -15.60
C ALA A 92 6.49 5.95 -14.99
N ALA A 93 5.26 5.92 -14.48
CA ALA A 93 4.66 7.06 -13.78
C ALA A 93 5.41 7.41 -12.49
N SER A 94 5.75 6.42 -11.65
CA SER A 94 6.56 6.62 -10.44
C SER A 94 7.97 7.17 -10.74
N ALA A 95 8.62 6.66 -11.78
CA ALA A 95 9.91 7.18 -12.24
C ALA A 95 9.78 8.63 -12.75
N GLY A 96 8.71 8.94 -13.49
CA GLY A 96 8.41 10.28 -13.99
C GLY A 96 8.23 11.30 -12.86
N ILE A 97 7.49 10.94 -11.81
CA ILE A 97 7.31 11.80 -10.62
C ILE A 97 8.66 12.05 -9.93
N THR A 98 9.48 11.01 -9.76
CA THR A 98 10.80 11.11 -9.12
C THR A 98 11.75 12.01 -9.91
N LEU A 99 11.76 11.90 -11.25
CA LEU A 99 12.64 12.66 -12.11
C LEU A 99 12.18 14.11 -12.29
N ALA A 100 10.87 14.35 -12.36
CA ALA A 100 10.28 15.70 -12.39
C ALA A 100 10.58 16.47 -11.11
N ASN A 101 10.54 15.80 -9.96
CA ASN A 101 10.80 16.43 -8.67
C ASN A 101 12.27 16.84 -8.48
N ARG A 102 13.23 16.13 -9.10
CA ARG A 102 14.64 16.56 -9.14
C ARG A 102 14.84 17.86 -9.92
N ARG A 103 13.98 18.19 -10.89
CA ARG A 103 14.06 19.46 -11.63
C ARG A 103 13.45 20.64 -10.86
N SER A 104 12.46 20.37 -10.00
CA SER A 104 11.78 21.40 -9.20
C SER A 104 12.60 21.91 -8.00
N GLY A 105 13.57 21.12 -7.52
CA GLY A 105 14.47 21.50 -6.42
C GLY A 105 15.50 22.59 -6.76
N SER A 106 15.66 22.95 -8.04
CA SER A 106 16.65 23.94 -8.48
C SER A 106 16.12 25.38 -8.57
N ARG A 107 14.85 25.65 -8.21
CA ARG A 107 14.21 26.96 -8.44
C ARG A 107 13.73 27.71 -7.20
N ARG A 108 14.19 27.33 -5.99
CA ARG A 108 13.86 28.05 -4.75
C ARG A 108 15.06 28.26 -3.83
N GLN A 109 16.10 28.88 -4.38
CA GLN A 109 17.06 29.66 -3.60
C GLN A 109 17.05 31.07 -4.18
N GLU A 110 16.21 31.93 -3.63
CA GLU A 110 16.49 33.37 -3.64
C GLU A 110 16.58 33.77 -2.17
N PRO A 111 17.80 33.92 -1.62
CA PRO A 111 17.99 34.53 -0.32
C PRO A 111 17.72 36.03 -0.49
N LYS A 112 16.66 36.54 0.15
CA LYS A 112 16.48 37.97 0.36
C LYS A 112 16.58 38.27 1.85
N ASP A 113 17.82 38.24 2.31
CA ASP A 113 18.28 39.16 3.35
C ASP A 113 19.04 40.27 2.63
N VAL A 114 18.48 41.48 2.61
CA VAL A 114 19.26 42.73 2.72
C VAL A 114 18.35 43.75 3.40
N GLY A 115 18.78 44.20 4.59
CA GLY A 115 18.20 45.35 5.30
C GLY A 115 18.68 46.69 4.79
#